data_AF-A0A7S3EYZ6-F1
#
_entry.id   AF-A0A7S3EYZ6-F1
#
_cell.length_a   1.000
_cell.length_b   1.000
_cell.length_c   1.000
_cell.angle_alpha   90.00
_cell.angle_beta   90.00
_cell.angle_gamma   90.00
#
_symmetry.space_group_name_H-M   'P 1'
#
loop_
_entity.id
_entity.type
_entity.pdbx_description
1 polymer ?
#
loop_
_entity_poly.entity_id
_entity_poly.type
_entity_poly.pdbx_seq_one_letter_code
_entity_poly.pdbx_strand_id
1 'polypeptide(L)'
;AEMISVMASITVVDLRYNNLDTESATMLATFAKEKRISLCGITPEQTVADFSSKKTGSYMLPADAILLAADLAVRPSVTSIDLSNNALCGIRFGQGTYTADGIKAIAESISVSPSVTSVNLSRNQLCGIDERGRGTYNADGIKAIADSIAVS
;
A
#
# COMPACT_ATOMS: atom_id res chain seq x y z
N ALA A 1 23.36 -34.92 -6.95
CA ALA A 1 22.88 -34.41 -5.64
C ALA A 1 21.89 -33.30 -5.95
N GLU A 2 20.60 -33.58 -5.81
CA GLU A 2 19.57 -32.55 -5.86
C GLU A 2 19.89 -31.52 -4.80
N MET A 3 20.32 -30.35 -5.25
CA MET A 3 20.21 -29.16 -4.45
C MET A 3 18.71 -28.86 -4.40
N ILE A 4 18.01 -29.54 -3.48
CA ILE A 4 16.82 -28.96 -2.85
C ILE A 4 17.37 -27.72 -2.15
N SER A 5 17.57 -26.66 -2.94
CA SER A 5 17.66 -25.32 -2.43
C SER A 5 16.51 -25.24 -1.45
N VAL A 6 16.81 -24.87 -0.21
CA VAL A 6 15.83 -24.47 0.78
C VAL A 6 15.09 -23.29 0.16
N MET A 7 14.19 -23.56 -0.78
CA MET A 7 13.26 -22.61 -1.35
C MET A 7 12.38 -22.29 -0.17
N ALA A 8 12.65 -21.14 0.44
CA ALA A 8 11.88 -20.63 1.55
C ALA A 8 10.39 -20.88 1.25
N SER A 9 9.74 -21.68 2.08
CA SER A 9 8.32 -22.06 1.96
C SER A 9 7.37 -20.87 2.10
N ILE A 10 7.91 -19.72 2.46
CA ILE A 10 7.19 -18.50 2.74
C ILE A 10 6.85 -17.81 1.42
N THR A 11 5.58 -17.90 1.03
CA THR A 11 5.00 -17.14 -0.08
C THR A 11 4.17 -15.96 0.40
N VAL A 12 3.81 -15.94 1.69
CA VAL A 12 2.95 -14.95 2.33
C VAL A 12 3.44 -14.71 3.76
N VAL A 13 3.63 -13.45 4.11
CA VAL A 13 3.78 -12.94 5.48
C VAL A 13 2.92 -11.69 5.63
N ASP A 14 2.66 -11.29 6.87
CA ASP A 14 2.02 -10.02 7.17
C ASP A 14 2.94 -9.20 8.07
N LEU A 15 3.53 -8.14 7.51
CA LEU A 15 4.45 -7.22 8.18
C LEU A 15 3.80 -5.86 8.42
N ARG A 16 2.52 -5.70 8.14
CA ARG A 16 1.81 -4.45 8.43
C ARG A 16 1.78 -4.18 9.93
N TYR A 17 1.71 -2.90 10.29
CA TYR A 17 1.59 -2.44 11.67
C TYR A 17 2.81 -2.79 12.55
N ASN A 18 3.98 -3.00 11.94
CA ASN A 18 5.25 -3.26 12.65
C ASN A 18 6.09 -1.99 12.90
N ASN A 19 5.48 -0.80 12.77
CA ASN A 19 6.15 0.48 13.00
C ASN A 19 7.44 0.66 12.19
N LEU A 20 7.40 0.20 10.94
CA LEU A 20 8.48 0.43 9.97
C LEU A 20 8.50 1.89 9.54
N ASP A 21 9.69 2.41 9.25
CA ASP A 21 9.81 3.62 8.45
C ASP A 21 9.70 3.30 6.95
N THR A 22 9.64 4.33 6.13
CA THR A 22 9.50 4.19 4.67
C THR A 22 10.75 3.58 4.04
N GLU A 23 11.94 3.78 4.61
CA GLU A 23 13.21 3.22 4.12
C GLU A 23 13.25 1.69 4.31
N SER A 24 12.97 1.21 5.52
CA SER A 24 12.90 -0.22 5.84
C SER A 24 11.79 -0.92 5.06
N ALA A 25 10.62 -0.28 4.92
CA ALA A 25 9.54 -0.81 4.10
C ALA A 25 9.92 -0.92 2.61
N THR A 26 10.66 0.06 2.08
CA THR A 26 11.16 0.04 0.69
C THR A 26 12.18 -1.08 0.46
N MET A 27 13.05 -1.32 1.44
CA MET A 27 14.00 -2.43 1.40
C MET A 27 13.27 -3.78 1.35
N LEU A 28 12.29 -3.98 2.22
CA LEU A 28 11.47 -5.20 2.25
C LEU A 28 10.65 -5.36 0.97
N ALA A 29 10.01 -4.29 0.49
CA ALA A 29 9.23 -4.26 -0.75
C ALA A 29 10.06 -4.69 -1.97
N THR A 30 11.30 -4.24 -2.05
CA THR A 30 12.21 -4.62 -3.15
C THR A 30 12.49 -6.13 -3.13
N PHE A 31 12.88 -6.66 -1.97
CA PHE A 31 13.14 -8.09 -1.80
C PHE A 31 11.90 -8.96 -2.06
N ALA A 32 10.73 -8.53 -1.57
CA ALA A 32 9.47 -9.24 -1.74
C ALA A 32 9.04 -9.32 -3.20
N LYS A 33 9.21 -8.25 -3.99
CA LYS A 33 8.97 -8.26 -5.44
C LYS A 33 9.84 -9.30 -6.15
N GLU A 34 11.14 -9.33 -5.85
CA GLU A 34 12.08 -10.30 -6.45
C GLU A 34 11.72 -11.76 -6.12
N LYS A 35 11.27 -12.00 -4.89
CA LYS A 35 10.94 -13.35 -4.39
C LYS A 35 9.47 -13.72 -4.56
N ARG A 36 8.62 -12.81 -5.06
CA ARG A 36 7.16 -12.94 -5.18
C ARG A 36 6.45 -13.26 -3.84
N ILE A 37 7.00 -12.74 -2.75
CA ILE A 37 6.46 -12.90 -1.40
C ILE A 37 5.43 -11.80 -1.15
N SER A 38 4.29 -12.12 -0.54
CA SER A 38 3.38 -11.10 -0.02
C SER A 38 3.84 -10.66 1.37
N LEU A 39 3.84 -9.35 1.61
CA LEU A 39 4.15 -8.68 2.86
C LEU A 39 2.89 -8.21 3.62
N CYS A 40 1.71 -8.25 3.00
CA CYS A 40 0.44 -7.82 3.59
C CYS A 40 -0.57 -8.96 3.79
N GLY A 41 -0.12 -10.22 3.76
CA GLY A 41 -0.98 -11.38 3.98
C GLY A 41 -1.88 -11.76 2.79
N ILE A 42 -1.65 -11.21 1.59
CA ILE A 42 -2.44 -11.51 0.39
C ILE A 42 -2.06 -12.88 -0.15
N THR A 43 -3.02 -13.81 -0.15
CA THR A 43 -2.82 -15.14 -0.73
C THR A 43 -2.82 -15.08 -2.26
N PRO A 44 -2.15 -16.02 -2.97
CA PRO A 44 -2.03 -15.97 -4.43
C PRO A 44 -3.38 -15.97 -5.18
N GLU A 45 -4.42 -16.59 -4.62
CA GLU A 45 -5.75 -16.70 -5.24
C GLU A 45 -6.71 -15.58 -4.81
N GLN A 46 -6.30 -14.69 -3.90
CA GLN A 46 -7.18 -13.67 -3.34
C GLN A 46 -7.48 -12.58 -4.39
N THR A 47 -8.77 -12.39 -4.68
CA THR A 47 -9.21 -11.42 -5.70
C THR A 47 -9.66 -10.08 -5.14
N VAL A 48 -10.02 -10.04 -3.85
CA VAL A 48 -10.48 -8.86 -3.13
C VAL A 48 -9.65 -8.68 -1.87
N ALA A 49 -9.12 -7.49 -1.65
CA ALA A 49 -8.33 -7.15 -0.47
C ALA A 49 -8.96 -5.96 0.28
N ASP A 50 -9.55 -6.23 1.45
CA ASP A 50 -10.11 -5.21 2.33
C ASP A 50 -9.09 -4.85 3.41
N PHE A 51 -8.44 -3.72 3.21
CA PHE A 51 -7.50 -3.09 4.12
C PHE A 51 -8.06 -1.80 4.73
N SER A 52 -9.39 -1.62 4.70
CA SER A 52 -10.00 -0.49 5.36
C SER A 52 -9.71 -0.53 6.86
N SER A 53 -9.49 0.62 7.48
CA SER A 53 -9.17 0.65 8.92
C SER A 53 -10.29 0.06 9.78
N LYS A 54 -11.53 0.06 9.26
CA LYS A 54 -12.70 -0.58 9.89
C LYS A 54 -12.57 -2.10 9.90
N LYS A 55 -12.02 -2.68 8.84
CA LYS A 55 -11.79 -4.11 8.72
C LYS A 55 -10.59 -4.56 9.53
N THR A 56 -9.50 -3.82 9.48
CA THR A 56 -8.21 -4.22 10.08
C THR A 56 -8.08 -3.83 11.55
N GLY A 57 -8.86 -2.85 12.03
CA GLY A 57 -8.76 -2.31 13.39
C GLY A 57 -7.59 -1.34 13.62
N SER A 58 -6.74 -1.12 12.61
CA SER A 58 -5.56 -0.27 12.66
C SER A 58 -5.43 0.55 11.37
N TYR A 59 -4.69 1.66 11.41
CA TYR A 59 -4.46 2.52 10.24
C TYR A 59 -3.19 2.11 9.53
N MET A 60 -3.30 1.83 8.24
CA MET A 60 -2.10 1.75 7.40
C MET A 60 -1.46 3.13 7.33
N LEU A 61 -0.17 3.16 7.65
CA LEU A 61 0.72 4.31 7.51
C LEU A 61 1.45 4.24 6.16
N PRO A 62 2.24 5.26 5.79
CA PRO A 62 2.99 5.26 4.54
C PRO A 62 3.85 4.00 4.32
N ALA A 63 4.48 3.50 5.37
CA ALA A 63 5.27 2.27 5.32
C ALA A 63 4.42 1.04 4.96
N ASP A 64 3.25 0.87 5.57
CA ASP A 64 2.34 -0.25 5.25
C ASP A 64 1.85 -0.17 3.80
N ALA A 65 1.62 1.05 3.30
CA ALA A 65 1.22 1.28 1.91
C ALA A 65 2.34 0.89 0.92
N ILE A 66 3.61 1.12 1.28
CA ILE A 66 4.77 0.68 0.49
C ILE A 66 4.85 -0.85 0.45
N LEU A 67 4.62 -1.53 1.58
CA LEU A 67 4.56 -3.00 1.61
C LEU A 67 3.44 -3.52 0.70
N LEU A 68 2.26 -2.89 0.76
CA LEU A 68 1.13 -3.28 -0.08
C LEU A 68 1.40 -3.06 -1.57
N ALA A 69 2.03 -1.95 -1.94
CA ALA A 69 2.40 -1.69 -3.33
C ALA A 69 3.27 -2.81 -3.92
N ALA A 70 4.18 -3.40 -3.11
CA ALA A 70 4.97 -4.56 -3.50
C ALA A 70 4.09 -5.80 -3.76
N ASP A 71 3.10 -6.04 -2.91
CA ASP A 71 2.17 -7.16 -3.06
C ASP A 71 1.37 -7.03 -4.34
N LEU A 72 0.82 -5.85 -4.64
CA LEU A 72 0.01 -5.64 -5.84
C LEU A 72 0.82 -5.92 -7.12
N ALA A 73 2.11 -5.56 -7.14
CA ALA A 73 3.00 -5.86 -8.25
C ALA A 73 3.25 -7.37 -8.48
N VAL A 74 3.00 -8.22 -7.47
CA VAL A 74 3.21 -9.68 -7.55
C VAL A 74 1.94 -10.50 -7.33
N ARG A 75 0.77 -9.86 -7.23
CA ARG A 75 -0.54 -10.49 -6.99
C ARG A 75 -1.51 -10.17 -8.13
N PRO A 76 -1.35 -10.80 -9.30
CA PRO A 76 -2.17 -10.53 -10.48
C PRO A 76 -3.63 -10.98 -10.34
N SER A 77 -3.98 -11.70 -9.27
CA SER A 77 -5.35 -12.11 -8.95
C SER A 77 -6.17 -10.99 -8.31
N VAL A 78 -5.53 -10.02 -7.66
CA VAL A 78 -6.23 -8.94 -6.96
C VAL A 78 -6.83 -7.99 -7.99
N THR A 79 -8.14 -7.79 -7.87
CA THR A 79 -8.93 -6.94 -8.77
C THR A 79 -9.56 -5.75 -8.05
N SER A 80 -9.81 -5.89 -6.75
CA SER A 80 -10.44 -4.84 -5.94
C SER A 80 -9.73 -4.67 -4.59
N ILE A 81 -9.47 -3.43 -4.24
CA ILE A 81 -8.74 -3.06 -3.02
C ILE A 81 -9.49 -1.96 -2.29
N ASP A 82 -9.81 -2.18 -1.01
CA ASP A 82 -10.31 -1.13 -0.13
C ASP A 82 -9.19 -0.64 0.80
N LEU A 83 -8.79 0.62 0.64
CA LEU A 83 -7.82 1.31 1.49
C LEU A 83 -8.45 2.46 2.27
N SER A 84 -9.78 2.49 2.38
CA SER A 84 -10.48 3.60 2.98
C SER A 84 -10.18 3.76 4.48
N ASN A 85 -10.28 4.99 4.95
CA ASN A 85 -10.12 5.35 6.37
C ASN A 85 -8.72 5.09 6.96
N ASN A 86 -7.68 4.95 6.13
CA ASN A 86 -6.29 4.82 6.59
C ASN A 86 -5.59 6.20 6.71
N ALA A 87 -4.28 6.16 6.97
CA ALA A 87 -3.41 7.33 7.06
C ALA A 87 -2.24 7.17 6.08
N LEU A 88 -2.55 6.89 4.81
CA LEU A 88 -1.55 6.59 3.76
C LEU A 88 -0.55 7.73 3.52
N CYS A 89 -0.91 8.97 3.90
CA CYS A 89 -0.03 10.14 3.84
C CYS A 89 0.58 10.54 5.19
N GLY A 90 0.53 9.66 6.20
CA GLY A 90 1.13 9.89 7.53
C GLY A 90 0.37 10.84 8.45
N ILE A 91 -0.75 11.40 8.00
CA ILE A 91 -1.61 12.30 8.78
C ILE A 91 -2.95 11.66 9.09
N ARG A 92 -3.40 11.80 10.34
CA ARG A 92 -4.74 11.43 10.80
C ARG A 92 -5.39 12.53 11.63
N PHE A 93 -6.59 12.98 11.26
CA PHE A 93 -7.32 14.04 11.97
C PHE A 93 -6.50 15.34 12.14
N GLY A 94 -5.71 15.69 11.11
CA GLY A 94 -4.80 16.84 11.14
C GLY A 94 -3.58 16.68 12.06
N GLN A 95 -3.25 15.46 12.49
CA GLN A 95 -2.08 15.14 13.33
C GLN A 95 -1.11 14.22 12.58
N GLY A 96 0.19 14.37 12.83
CA GLY A 96 1.26 13.61 12.17
C GLY A 96 2.05 14.47 11.17
N THR A 97 2.96 13.82 10.43
CA THR A 97 3.78 14.48 9.42
C THR A 97 3.35 14.00 8.05
N TYR A 98 3.04 14.94 7.15
CA TYR A 98 2.67 14.60 5.78
C TYR A 98 3.86 14.02 5.04
N THR A 99 3.68 12.86 4.43
CA THR A 99 4.51 12.36 3.34
C THR A 99 3.63 11.78 2.25
N ALA A 100 4.04 11.93 0.99
CA ALA A 100 3.35 11.32 -0.14
C ALA A 100 3.88 9.91 -0.47
N ASP A 101 4.87 9.38 0.23
CA ASP A 101 5.58 8.14 -0.17
C ASP A 101 4.63 6.94 -0.27
N GLY A 102 3.76 6.76 0.72
CA GLY A 102 2.80 5.66 0.74
C GLY A 102 1.81 5.72 -0.42
N ILE A 103 1.19 6.88 -0.65
CA ILE A 103 0.24 7.05 -1.75
C ILE A 103 0.91 7.02 -3.12
N LYS A 104 2.14 7.51 -3.25
CA LYS A 104 2.94 7.41 -4.48
C LYS A 104 3.23 5.95 -4.83
N ALA A 105 3.64 5.14 -3.85
CA ALA A 105 3.88 3.72 -4.06
C ALA A 105 2.61 2.98 -4.50
N ILE A 106 1.46 3.29 -3.87
CA ILE A 106 0.17 2.74 -4.29
C ILE A 106 -0.18 3.17 -5.72
N ALA A 107 -0.06 4.47 -6.03
CA ALA A 107 -0.34 5.00 -7.36
C ALA A 107 0.51 4.34 -8.47
N GLU A 108 1.81 4.17 -8.22
CA GLU A 108 2.73 3.47 -9.12
C GLU A 108 2.37 1.99 -9.26
N SER A 109 2.01 1.31 -8.17
CA SER A 109 1.64 -0.11 -8.24
C SER A 109 0.35 -0.34 -9.04
N ILE A 110 -0.63 0.57 -8.95
CA ILE A 110 -1.90 0.45 -9.67
C ILE A 110 -1.67 0.63 -11.17
N SER A 111 -0.86 1.61 -11.59
CA SER A 111 -0.62 1.87 -13.01
C SER A 111 0.08 0.71 -13.74
N VAL A 112 0.77 -0.17 -13.00
CA VAL A 112 1.43 -1.36 -13.55
C VAL A 112 0.69 -2.67 -13.27
N SER A 113 -0.42 -2.63 -12.53
CA SER A 113 -1.20 -3.82 -12.15
C SER A 113 -2.44 -3.97 -13.02
N PRO A 114 -2.40 -4.74 -14.13
CA PRO A 114 -3.50 -4.81 -15.10
C PRO A 114 -4.78 -5.44 -14.54
N SER A 115 -4.70 -6.15 -13.41
CA SER A 115 -5.85 -6.80 -12.79
C SER A 115 -6.68 -5.86 -11.92
N VAL A 116 -6.06 -4.81 -11.36
CA VAL A 116 -6.72 -3.92 -10.40
C VAL A 116 -7.65 -2.98 -11.15
N THR A 117 -8.95 -3.14 -10.93
CA THR A 117 -10.00 -2.37 -11.61
C THR A 117 -10.80 -1.48 -10.64
N SER A 118 -10.61 -1.65 -9.33
CA SER A 118 -11.30 -0.89 -8.30
C SER A 118 -10.39 -0.62 -7.11
N VAL A 119 -10.24 0.66 -6.75
CA VAL A 119 -9.48 1.09 -5.57
C VAL A 119 -10.27 2.14 -4.79
N ASN A 120 -10.57 1.86 -3.52
CA ASN A 120 -11.20 2.82 -2.62
C ASN A 120 -10.15 3.54 -1.76
N LEU A 121 -9.88 4.80 -2.08
CA LEU A 121 -8.92 5.66 -1.35
C LEU A 121 -9.61 6.68 -0.42
N SER A 122 -10.91 6.54 -0.17
CA SER A 122 -11.66 7.53 0.60
C SER A 122 -11.12 7.72 2.03
N ARG A 123 -11.19 8.95 2.54
CA ARG A 123 -10.81 9.30 3.93
C ARG A 123 -9.34 9.00 4.30
N ASN A 124 -8.41 9.19 3.36
CA ASN A 124 -6.96 9.07 3.58
C ASN A 124 -6.21 10.41 3.76
N GLN A 125 -6.94 11.54 3.78
CA GLN A 125 -6.37 12.90 3.82
C GLN A 125 -5.24 13.10 2.78
N LEU A 126 -5.53 12.73 1.53
CA LEU A 126 -4.55 12.72 0.44
C LEU A 126 -3.87 14.07 0.19
N CYS A 127 -4.51 15.17 0.61
CA CYS A 127 -3.97 16.53 0.50
C CYS A 127 -3.44 17.11 1.83
N GLY A 128 -3.27 16.28 2.87
CA GLY A 128 -2.73 16.71 4.18
C GLY A 128 -3.70 17.51 5.06
N ILE A 129 -4.97 17.66 4.64
CA ILE A 129 -6.02 18.36 5.38
C ILE A 129 -7.20 17.44 5.67
N ASP A 130 -7.78 17.56 6.87
CA ASP A 130 -8.98 16.82 7.27
C ASP A 130 -10.29 17.53 6.88
N GLU A 131 -11.43 16.88 7.12
CA GLU A 131 -12.77 17.40 6.81
C GLU A 131 -13.14 18.69 7.59
N ARG A 132 -12.36 19.06 8.61
CA ARG A 132 -12.50 20.30 9.39
C ARG A 132 -11.50 21.37 8.96
N GLY A 133 -10.70 21.11 7.92
CA GLY A 133 -9.66 22.02 7.44
C GLY A 133 -8.39 22.05 8.30
N ARG A 134 -8.19 21.07 9.20
CA ARG A 134 -6.97 20.98 10.03
C ARG A 134 -5.86 20.27 9.27
N GLY A 135 -4.64 20.80 9.38
CA GLY A 135 -3.45 20.30 8.70
C GLY A 135 -2.84 21.35 7.77
N THR A 136 -1.89 20.92 6.95
CA THR A 136 -1.23 21.78 5.94
C THR A 136 -1.46 21.17 4.57
N TYR A 137 -1.98 21.98 3.64
CA TYR A 137 -2.25 21.52 2.29
C TYR A 137 -0.96 21.12 1.57
N ASN A 138 -0.95 19.91 1.02
CA ASN A 138 0.08 19.42 0.11
C ASN A 138 -0.58 18.64 -1.02
N ALA A 139 -0.29 18.99 -2.28
CA ALA A 139 -0.92 18.39 -3.45
C ALA A 139 -0.21 17.13 -3.98
N ASP A 140 0.93 16.75 -3.43
CA ASP A 140 1.79 15.69 -4.00
C ASP A 140 1.08 14.33 -4.07
N GLY A 141 0.25 14.03 -3.07
CA GLY A 141 -0.49 12.76 -3.02
C GLY A 141 -1.58 12.69 -4.08
N ILE A 142 -2.36 13.77 -4.25
CA ILE A 142 -3.41 13.81 -5.28
C ILE A 142 -2.83 13.92 -6.68
N LYS A 143 -1.68 14.58 -6.87
CA LYS A 143 -0.94 14.60 -8.14
C LYS A 143 -0.50 13.20 -8.54
N ALA A 144 0.09 12.43 -7.62
CA ALA A 144 0.50 11.05 -7.89
C ALA A 144 -0.67 10.16 -8.35
N ILE A 145 -1.85 10.33 -7.75
CA ILE A 145 -3.06 9.64 -8.20
C ILE A 145 -3.51 10.11 -9.58
N ALA A 146 -3.50 11.41 -9.85
CA ALA A 146 -3.84 11.93 -11.17
C ALA A 146 -2.92 11.39 -12.27
N ASP A 147 -1.60 11.35 -12.00
CA ASP A 147 -0.60 10.82 -12.93
C ASP A 147 -0.82 9.33 -13.18
N SER A 148 -1.13 8.55 -12.13
CA SER A 148 -1.45 7.12 -12.25
C SER A 148 -2.70 6.87 -13.10
N ILE A 149 -3.78 7.61 -12.86
CA ILE A 149 -5.03 7.49 -13.63
C ILE A 149 -4.82 7.86 -15.11
N ALA A 150 -3.93 8.83 -15.40
CA ALA A 150 -3.67 9.27 -16.77
C ALA A 150 -2.98 8.20 -17.64
N VAL A 151 -2.37 7.18 -17.04
CA VAL A 151 -1.64 6.10 -17.73
C VAL A 151 -2.26 4.71 -17.54
N SER A 152 -3.34 4.61 -16.75
CA SER A 152 -4.05 3.35 -16.46
C SER A 152 -5.08 2.98 -17.53
#